data_AF-A0A453S4G0-F1
#
_entry.id   AF-A0A453S4G0-F1
#
_cell.length_a   1.000
_cell.length_b   1.000
_cell.length_c   1.000
_cell.angle_alpha   90.00
_cell.angle_beta   90.00
_cell.angle_gamma   90.00
#
_symmetry.space_group_name_H-M   'P 1'
#
loop_
_entity.id
_entity.type
_entity.pdbx_description
1 polymer ?
#
loop_
_entity_poly.entity_id
_entity_poly.type
_entity_poly.pdbx_seq_one_letter_code
_entity_poly.pdbx_strand_id
1 'polypeptide(L)'
;AETDAWHDLLDYIALHEPDLEIGEDRTRWRLEPSRQFSSKSLYQAIAPSPGHEALTTIWAIRLPLKIRIFLWQWIRGRLPSGVEVLKRNGPGDGRCP
;
A
#
# COMPACT_ATOMS: atom_id res chain seq x y z
N ALA A 1 35.80 -8.61 18.64
CA ALA A 1 35.07 -7.88 17.58
C ALA A 1 33.57 -7.95 17.80
N GLU A 2 32.91 -9.09 17.61
CA GLU A 2 31.46 -9.22 17.87
C GLU A 2 31.11 -9.04 19.34
N THR A 3 31.92 -9.60 20.24
CA THR A 3 31.78 -9.46 21.69
C THR A 3 31.96 -8.02 22.15
N ASP A 4 32.84 -7.25 21.52
CA ASP A 4 33.09 -5.84 21.88
C ASP A 4 31.90 -4.97 21.47
N ALA A 5 31.36 -5.20 20.26
CA ALA A 5 30.15 -4.52 19.78
C ALA A 5 28.92 -4.81 20.65
N TRP A 6 28.81 -6.03 21.21
CA TRP A 6 27.77 -6.38 22.18
C TRP A 6 27.90 -5.59 23.49
N HIS A 7 29.11 -5.43 24.01
CA HIS A 7 29.34 -4.66 25.25
C HIS A 7 29.09 -3.16 25.03
N ASP A 8 29.53 -2.59 23.92
CA ASP A 8 29.26 -1.17 23.58
C ASP A 8 27.75 -0.88 23.52
N LEU A 9 26.97 -1.82 22.98
CA LEU A 9 25.52 -1.70 22.89
C LEU A 9 24.87 -1.76 24.28
N LEU A 10 25.34 -2.65 25.16
CA LEU A 10 24.86 -2.73 26.55
C LEU A 10 25.18 -1.46 27.35
N ASP A 11 26.37 -0.89 27.18
CA ASP A 11 26.75 0.39 27.82
C ASP A 11 25.85 1.55 27.34
N TYR A 12 25.51 1.58 26.05
CA TYR A 12 24.62 2.58 25.49
C TYR A 12 23.18 2.49 26.04
N ILE A 13 22.67 1.26 26.19
CA ILE A 13 21.36 0.99 26.81
C ILE A 13 21.38 1.36 28.30
N ALA A 14 22.46 1.06 29.01
CA ALA A 14 22.60 1.38 30.44
C ALA A 14 22.60 2.90 30.70
N LEU A 15 23.08 3.72 29.75
CA LEU A 15 22.97 5.18 29.83
C LEU A 15 21.54 5.70 29.64
N HIS A 16 20.66 4.92 29.01
CA HIS A 16 19.29 5.28 28.70
C HIS A 16 18.35 4.20 29.23
N GLU A 17 18.35 3.99 30.55
CA GLU A 17 17.45 3.03 31.18
C GLU A 17 16.01 3.32 30.69
N PRO A 18 15.41 2.40 29.92
CA PRO A 18 14.14 2.68 29.30
C PRO A 18 13.09 2.76 30.40
N ASP A 19 12.29 3.83 30.38
CA ASP A 19 11.10 3.96 31.23
C ASP A 19 10.07 2.93 30.76
N LEU A 20 10.21 1.71 31.26
CA LEU A 20 9.34 0.58 30.97
C LEU A 20 8.23 0.55 32.02
N GLU A 21 7.00 0.77 31.57
CA GLU A 21 5.85 0.53 32.42
C GLU A 21 5.80 -0.96 32.78
N ILE A 22 5.64 -1.27 34.07
CA ILE A 22 5.43 -2.64 34.55
C ILE A 22 4.01 -3.05 34.11
N GLY A 23 3.91 -3.67 32.93
CA GLY A 23 2.65 -4.09 32.33
C GLY A 23 2.85 -4.85 31.02
N GLU A 24 1.75 -5.40 30.48
CA GLU A 24 1.78 -6.02 29.15
C GLU A 24 1.97 -4.97 28.05
N ASP A 25 2.85 -5.28 27.10
CA ASP A 25 3.04 -4.47 25.89
C ASP A 25 1.73 -4.36 25.11
N ARG A 26 1.32 -3.11 24.84
CA ARG A 26 0.13 -2.82 24.04
C ARG A 26 0.51 -2.13 22.74
N THR A 27 0.29 -2.82 21.63
CA THR A 27 0.36 -2.21 20.30
C THR A 27 -0.79 -1.21 20.14
N ARG A 28 -0.46 0.06 19.91
CA ARG A 28 -1.46 1.13 19.69
C ARG A 28 -1.29 1.74 18.31
N TRP A 29 -2.40 2.01 17.65
CA TRP A 29 -2.38 2.62 16.33
C TRP A 29 -2.10 4.12 16.44
N ARG A 30 -0.90 4.56 16.04
CA ARG A 30 -0.47 5.96 16.23
C ARG A 30 -1.03 6.94 15.19
N LEU A 31 -1.70 6.45 14.15
CA LEU A 31 -2.19 7.27 13.05
C LEU A 31 -3.60 7.82 13.29
N GLU A 32 -4.26 7.43 14.39
CA GLU A 32 -5.61 7.89 14.75
C GLU A 32 -5.68 8.25 16.24
N PRO A 33 -6.40 9.31 16.64
CA PRO A 33 -6.59 9.67 18.05
C PRO A 33 -7.25 8.56 18.88
N SER A 34 -8.09 7.74 18.26
CA SER A 34 -8.75 6.58 18.89
C SER A 34 -7.78 5.48 19.31
N ARG A 35 -6.54 5.51 18.81
CA ARG A 35 -5.52 4.46 18.97
C ARG A 35 -5.91 3.09 18.40
N GLN A 36 -6.99 3.03 17.63
CA GLN A 36 -7.48 1.82 16.97
C GLN A 36 -7.07 1.82 15.50
N PHE A 37 -6.81 0.62 14.98
CA PHE A 37 -6.49 0.43 13.58
C PHE A 37 -7.65 0.85 12.67
N SER A 38 -7.34 1.55 11.58
CA SER A 38 -8.26 1.73 10.46
C SER A 38 -7.50 1.52 9.15
N SER A 39 -8.11 0.79 8.21
CA SER A 39 -7.51 0.61 6.87
C SER A 39 -7.28 1.97 6.20
N LYS A 40 -8.17 2.94 6.43
CA LYS A 40 -8.06 4.30 5.91
C LYS A 40 -6.76 4.98 6.33
N SER A 41 -6.48 5.05 7.64
CA SER A 41 -5.27 5.72 8.14
C SER A 41 -3.99 4.98 7.75
N LEU A 42 -4.01 3.65 7.70
CA LEU A 42 -2.89 2.87 7.16
C LEU A 42 -2.56 3.30 5.73
N TYR A 43 -3.55 3.23 4.83
CA TYR A 43 -3.34 3.55 3.43
C TYR A 43 -2.97 5.03 3.22
N GLN A 44 -3.51 5.94 4.02
CA GLN A 44 -3.08 7.35 3.99
C GLN A 44 -1.61 7.52 4.36
N ALA A 45 -1.09 6.72 5.30
CA ALA A 45 0.32 6.80 5.70
C ALA A 45 1.28 6.13 4.71
N ILE A 46 0.94 4.95 4.18
CA ILE A 46 1.84 4.17 3.31
C ILE A 46 1.67 4.49 1.82
N ALA A 47 0.55 5.09 1.44
CA ALA A 47 0.22 5.46 0.07
C ALA A 47 -0.44 6.87 0.06
N PRO A 48 0.30 7.93 0.44
CA PRO A 48 -0.26 9.27 0.64
C PRO A 48 -0.76 9.95 -0.63
N SER A 49 -0.54 9.36 -1.81
CA SER A 49 -1.08 9.90 -3.05
C SER A 49 -2.61 9.78 -3.00
N PRO A 50 -3.36 10.90 -3.04
CA PRO A 50 -4.74 10.81 -3.50
C PRO A 50 -4.63 10.19 -4.90
N GLY A 51 -5.32 9.08 -5.13
CA GLY A 51 -5.29 8.44 -6.45
C GLY A 51 -5.58 9.48 -7.55
N HIS A 52 -5.10 9.23 -8.76
CA HIS A 52 -5.29 10.15 -9.88
C HIS A 52 -6.75 10.60 -9.97
N GLU A 53 -7.05 11.90 -9.96
CA GLU A 53 -8.43 12.43 -9.83
C GLU A 53 -9.39 11.82 -10.86
N ALA A 54 -8.89 11.59 -12.09
CA ALA A 54 -9.63 10.93 -13.15
C ALA A 54 -10.11 9.52 -12.79
N LEU A 55 -9.39 8.77 -11.95
CA LEU A 55 -9.82 7.46 -11.46
C LEU A 55 -11.04 7.60 -10.56
N THR A 56 -11.09 8.61 -9.69
CA THR A 56 -12.26 8.89 -8.85
C THR A 56 -13.48 9.20 -9.72
N THR A 57 -13.31 10.01 -10.77
CA THR A 57 -14.38 10.33 -11.73
C THR A 57 -14.92 9.09 -12.44
N ILE A 58 -14.06 8.18 -12.91
CA ILE A 58 -14.47 6.94 -13.61
C ILE A 58 -15.43 6.10 -12.75
N TRP A 59 -15.19 6.04 -11.45
CA TRP A 59 -16.02 5.25 -10.53
C TRP A 59 -17.31 5.97 -10.13
N ALA A 60 -17.32 7.31 -10.15
CA ALA A 60 -18.50 8.12 -9.82
C ALA A 60 -19.56 8.14 -10.95
N ILE A 61 -19.14 8.11 -12.22
CA ILE A 61 -20.07 8.17 -13.38
C ILE A 61 -20.80 6.85 -13.61
N ARG A 62 -22.07 6.90 -14.05
CA ARG A 62 -22.91 5.72 -14.35
C ARG A 62 -22.52 5.06 -15.69
N LEU A 63 -21.40 4.35 -15.70
CA LEU A 63 -20.96 3.52 -16.83
C LEU A 63 -21.05 2.03 -16.48
N PRO A 64 -21.25 1.15 -17.48
CA PRO A 64 -21.05 -0.28 -17.34
C PRO A 64 -19.65 -0.59 -16.76
N LEU A 65 -19.58 -1.58 -15.88
CA LEU A 65 -18.34 -1.96 -15.19
C LEU A 65 -17.18 -2.24 -16.15
N LYS A 66 -17.46 -2.90 -17.28
CA LYS A 66 -16.47 -3.22 -18.31
C LYS A 66 -15.75 -1.98 -18.85
N ILE A 67 -16.49 -0.88 -19.04
CA ILE A 67 -15.92 0.39 -19.52
C ILE A 67 -15.09 1.06 -18.42
N ARG A 68 -15.57 1.05 -17.17
CA ARG A 68 -14.81 1.62 -16.05
C ARG A 68 -13.47 0.92 -15.85
N ILE A 69 -13.44 -0.42 -15.91
CA ILE A 69 -12.20 -1.21 -15.82
C ILE A 69 -11.25 -0.87 -16.97
N PHE A 70 -11.74 -0.78 -18.19
CA PHE A 70 -10.93 -0.40 -19.36
C PHE A 70 -10.29 0.98 -19.17
N LEU A 71 -11.06 2.00 -18.79
CA LEU A 71 -10.55 3.35 -18.55
C LEU A 71 -9.52 3.38 -17.40
N TRP A 72 -9.78 2.64 -16.31
CA TRP A 72 -8.84 2.52 -15.20
C TRP A 72 -7.51 1.89 -15.63
N GLN A 73 -7.53 0.84 -16.46
CA GLN A 73 -6.31 0.24 -17.02
C GLN A 73 -5.57 1.21 -17.94
N TRP A 74 -6.30 1.93 -18.79
CA TRP A 74 -5.74 2.88 -19.74
C TRP A 74 -5.03 4.06 -19.04
N ILE A 75 -5.68 4.71 -18.08
CA ILE A 75 -5.09 5.85 -17.33
C ILE A 75 -3.82 5.42 -16.57
N ARG A 76 -3.77 4.18 -16.09
CA ARG A 76 -2.57 3.65 -15.42
C ARG A 76 -1.46 3.18 -16.37
N GLY A 77 -1.67 3.26 -17.69
CA GLY A 77 -0.73 2.71 -18.67
C GLY A 77 -0.57 1.18 -18.55
N ARG A 78 -1.63 0.48 -18.14
CA ARG A 78 -1.66 -0.98 -17.91
C ARG A 78 -2.69 -1.69 -18.78
N LEU A 79 -2.99 -1.14 -19.96
CA LEU A 79 -3.87 -1.79 -20.92
C LEU A 79 -3.14 -3.02 -21.51
N PRO A 80 -3.75 -4.22 -21.49
CA PRO A 80 -3.11 -5.38 -22.09
C PRO A 80 -3.03 -5.23 -23.61
N SER A 81 -1.89 -5.59 -24.17
CA SER A 81 -1.69 -5.79 -25.60
C SER A 81 -2.54 -6.94 -26.13
N GLY A 82 -2.75 -6.99 -27.45
CA GLY A 82 -3.45 -8.09 -28.10
C GLY A 82 -2.86 -9.46 -27.74
N VAL A 83 -1.53 -9.55 -27.68
CA VAL A 83 -0.81 -10.78 -27.29
C VAL A 83 -1.15 -11.19 -25.85
N GLU A 84 -1.20 -10.24 -24.91
CA GLU A 84 -1.55 -10.52 -23.51
C GLU A 84 -3.02 -10.93 -23.33
N VAL A 85 -3.91 -10.37 -24.15
CA VAL A 85 -5.32 -10.79 -24.21
C VAL A 85 -5.41 -12.23 -24.72
N LEU A 86 -4.72 -12.55 -25.82
CA LEU A 86 -4.70 -13.89 -26.39
C LEU A 86 -4.13 -14.94 -25.42
N LYS A 87 -3.03 -14.62 -24.72
CA LYS A 87 -2.43 -15.50 -23.69
C LYS A 87 -3.39 -15.86 -22.55
N ARG A 88 -4.43 -15.05 -22.33
CA ARG A 88 -5.46 -15.27 -21.31
C ARG A 88 -6.76 -15.85 -21.88
N ASN A 89 -6.72 -16.41 -23.09
CA ASN A 89 -7.89 -16.89 -23.84
C ASN A 89 -8.95 -15.80 -24.08
N GLY A 90 -8.50 -14.54 -24.15
CA GLY A 90 -9.35 -13.43 -24.53
C GLY A 90 -9.60 -13.37 -26.05
N PRO A 91 -10.54 -12.53 -26.51
CA PRO A 91 -10.88 -12.41 -27.92
C PRO A 91 -9.75 -11.77 -28.74
N GLY A 92 -9.61 -12.19 -30.00
CA GLY A 92 -8.66 -11.63 -30.98
C GLY A 92 -7.60 -12.64 -31.45
N ASP A 93 -6.79 -12.26 -32.43
CA ASP A 93 -5.69 -13.06 -32.98
C ASP A 93 -4.32 -12.70 -32.38
N GLY A 94 -4.32 -11.89 -31.31
CA GLY A 94 -3.09 -11.41 -30.67
C GLY A 94 -2.51 -10.14 -31.29
N ARG A 95 -3.08 -9.64 -32.39
CA ARG A 95 -2.64 -8.39 -33.02
C ARG A 95 -3.44 -7.22 -32.48
N CYS A 96 -2.75 -6.13 -32.14
CA CYS A 96 -3.41 -4.83 -32.03
C CYS A 96 -3.60 -4.28 -33.46
N PRO A 97 -4.72 -3.58 -33.77
CA PRO A 97 -4.86 -2.82 -35.01
C PRO A 97 -3.71 -1.83 -35.23
#